data_AF-A0A963TAW7-F1
#
_entry.id   AF-A0A963TAW7-F1
#
_cell.length_a   1.000
_cell.length_b   1.000
_cell.length_c   1.000
_cell.angle_alpha   90.00
_cell.angle_beta   90.00
_cell.angle_gamma   90.00
#
_symmetry.space_group_name_H-M   'P 1'
#
loop_
_entity.id
_entity.type
_entity.pdbx_description
1 polymer ?
#
loop_
_entity_poly.entity_id
_entity_poly.type
_entity_poly.pdbx_seq_one_letter_code
_entity_poly.pdbx_strand_id
1 'polypeptide(L)'
;MPDPTILGVLGSARGDGDTGRVARAVFDRLDDARLCDLDDFAVGPYRYDYANEGDDFLPLAFKMTQARAIVFASPVYWYSMSGQMKLFF
;
A
#
# COMPACT_ATOMS: atom_id res chain seq x y z
N MET A 1 10.19 -4.56 15.85
CA MET A 1 11.24 -4.19 14.87
C MET A 1 11.13 -2.69 14.64
N PRO A 2 12.24 -1.98 14.39
CA PRO A 2 12.18 -0.59 13.93
C PRO A 2 11.36 -0.48 12.63
N ASP A 3 10.75 0.68 12.40
CA ASP A 3 10.04 0.97 11.16
C ASP A 3 11.03 1.08 9.98
N PRO A 4 10.68 0.57 8.79
CA PRO A 4 11.61 0.48 7.66
C PRO A 4 11.92 1.86 7.08
N THR A 5 13.16 2.05 6.62
CA THR A 5 13.54 3.28 5.90
C THR A 5 12.76 3.45 4.59
N ILE A 6 12.40 2.37 3.91
CA ILE A 6 11.61 2.39 2.67
C ILE A 6 10.32 1.59 2.85
N LEU A 7 9.17 2.21 2.58
CA LEU A 7 7.86 1.56 2.61
C LEU A 7 7.24 1.49 1.22
N GLY A 8 6.99 0.28 0.74
CA GLY A 8 6.21 0.01 -0.46
C GLY A 8 4.74 -0.20 -0.12
N VAL A 9 3.85 0.37 -0.91
CA VAL A 9 2.41 0.12 -0.86
C VAL A 9 2.00 -0.47 -2.21
N LEU A 10 1.65 -1.75 -2.22
CA LEU A 10 1.13 -2.45 -3.39
C LEU A 10 -0.40 -2.34 -3.37
N GLY A 11 -0.97 -1.66 -4.35
CA GLY A 11 -2.41 -1.60 -4.58
C GLY A 11 -2.73 -2.28 -5.91
N SER A 12 -2.88 -3.59 -5.90
CA SER A 12 -3.26 -4.40 -7.05
C SER A 12 -4.43 -5.30 -6.68
N ALA A 13 -5.47 -5.35 -7.52
CA ALA A 13 -6.59 -6.29 -7.35
C ALA A 13 -6.19 -7.78 -7.38
N ARG A 14 -4.92 -8.07 -7.70
CA ARG A 14 -4.27 -9.38 -7.59
C ARG A 14 -2.87 -9.16 -7.04
N GLY A 15 -2.67 -9.45 -5.75
CA GLY A 15 -1.35 -9.34 -5.11
C GLY A 15 -0.26 -10.17 -5.80
N ASP A 16 -0.59 -11.29 -6.44
CA ASP A 16 0.34 -12.16 -7.18
C ASP A 16 0.49 -11.82 -8.68
N GLY A 17 -0.18 -10.77 -9.16
CA GLY A 17 -0.07 -10.28 -10.54
C GLY A 17 1.29 -9.63 -10.86
N ASP A 18 1.48 -9.17 -12.09
CA ASP A 18 2.79 -8.69 -12.57
C ASP A 18 3.35 -7.52 -11.77
N THR A 19 2.51 -6.55 -11.38
CA THR A 19 2.93 -5.45 -10.49
C THR A 19 3.46 -5.98 -9.16
N GLY A 20 2.75 -6.94 -8.54
CA GLY A 20 3.17 -7.54 -7.28
C GLY A 20 4.44 -8.37 -7.41
N ARG A 21 4.60 -9.11 -8.52
CA ARG A 21 5.83 -9.87 -8.82
C ARG A 21 7.04 -8.94 -8.99
N VAL A 22 6.89 -7.84 -9.72
CA VAL A 22 7.95 -6.84 -9.89
C VAL A 22 8.27 -6.15 -8.57
N ALA A 23 7.25 -5.73 -7.82
CA ALA A 23 7.42 -5.08 -6.52
C ALA A 23 8.20 -5.99 -5.55
N ARG A 24 7.79 -7.25 -5.38
CA ARG A 24 8.52 -8.22 -4.53
C ARG A 24 9.95 -8.43 -5.02
N ALA A 25 10.15 -8.63 -6.33
CA ALA A 25 11.49 -8.81 -6.89
C ALA A 25 12.44 -7.61 -6.62
N VAL A 26 11.92 -6.40 -6.47
CA VAL A 26 12.71 -5.23 -6.06
C VAL A 26 12.89 -5.20 -4.54
N PHE A 27 11.80 -5.26 -3.77
CA PHE A 27 11.82 -5.10 -2.32
C PHE A 27 12.57 -6.21 -1.59
N ASP A 28 12.54 -7.44 -2.09
CA ASP A 28 13.27 -8.59 -1.54
C ASP A 28 14.81 -8.43 -1.65
N ARG A 29 15.28 -7.45 -2.43
CA ARG A 29 16.72 -7.14 -2.62
C ARG A 29 17.18 -5.90 -1.86
N LEU A 30 16.27 -5.19 -1.21
CA LEU A 30 16.58 -3.96 -0.48
C LEU A 30 16.73 -4.27 1.01
N ASP A 31 17.82 -3.82 1.59
CA ASP A 31 17.96 -3.79 3.03
C ASP A 31 17.04 -2.71 3.62
N ASP A 32 16.44 -2.99 4.77
CA ASP A 32 15.60 -2.05 5.52
C ASP A 32 14.42 -1.46 4.71
N ALA A 33 13.81 -2.30 3.88
CA ALA A 33 12.60 -2.01 3.12
C ALA A 33 11.46 -2.98 3.48
N ARG A 34 10.22 -2.53 3.36
CA ARG A 34 9.02 -3.38 3.51
C ARG A 34 8.02 -3.10 2.43
N LEU A 35 7.46 -4.14 1.83
CA LEU A 35 6.31 -4.04 0.94
C LEU A 35 5.03 -4.44 1.70
N CYS A 36 4.06 -3.55 1.76
CA CYS A 36 2.72 -3.81 2.28
C CYS A 36 1.75 -4.00 1.11
N ASP A 37 1.07 -5.14 1.06
CA ASP A 37 0.00 -5.39 0.09
C ASP A 37 -1.31 -4.86 0.68
N LEU A 38 -1.98 -3.94 -0.03
CA LEU A 38 -3.24 -3.37 0.44
C LEU A 38 -4.35 -4.43 0.56
N ASP A 39 -4.20 -5.60 -0.08
CA ASP A 39 -5.15 -6.72 0.06
C ASP A 39 -5.11 -7.31 1.49
N ASP A 40 -4.03 -7.07 2.25
CA ASP A 40 -3.88 -7.51 3.64
C ASP A 40 -4.50 -6.54 4.66
N PHE A 41 -5.07 -5.41 4.22
CA PHE A 41 -5.61 -4.36 5.09
C PHE A 41 -7.10 -4.12 4.80
N ALA A 42 -7.87 -3.92 5.86
CA ALA A 42 -9.26 -3.47 5.74
C ALA A 42 -9.28 -1.94 5.65
N VAL A 43 -9.30 -1.40 4.43
CA VAL A 43 -9.46 0.05 4.19
C VAL A 43 -10.80 0.29 3.51
N GLY A 44 -11.66 1.07 4.17
CA GLY A 44 -12.96 1.47 3.64
C GLY A 44 -12.89 2.80 2.87
N PRO A 45 -13.91 3.11 2.05
CA PRO A 45 -14.02 4.44 1.48
C PRO A 45 -14.26 5.47 2.58
N TYR A 46 -13.88 6.73 2.35
CA TYR A 46 -14.24 7.80 3.26
C TYR A 46 -15.75 7.90 3.44
N ARG A 47 -16.21 8.05 4.70
CA ARG A 47 -17.62 8.25 5.03
C ARG A 47 -17.80 9.44 5.98
N TYR A 48 -18.77 10.29 5.66
CA TYR A 48 -19.12 11.47 6.47
C TYR A 48 -19.68 11.14 7.86
N ASP A 49 -20.21 9.93 8.04
CA ASP A 49 -20.70 9.42 9.32
C ASP A 49 -19.59 8.75 10.16
N TYR A 50 -18.34 8.79 9.68
CA TYR A 50 -17.17 8.19 10.33
C TYR A 50 -17.29 6.68 10.57
N ALA A 51 -18.16 5.96 9.86
CA ALA A 51 -18.37 4.53 10.11
C ALA A 51 -17.14 3.63 9.85
N ASN A 52 -16.10 4.16 9.19
CA ASN A 52 -14.83 3.47 8.93
C ASN A 52 -13.67 4.02 9.79
N GLU A 53 -13.93 4.75 10.88
CA GLU A 53 -12.87 5.35 11.73
C GLU A 53 -11.88 4.33 12.33
N GLY A 54 -12.31 3.08 12.50
CA GLY A 54 -11.52 1.99 13.07
C GLY A 54 -10.89 1.07 12.02
N ASP A 55 -10.87 1.49 10.76
CA ASP A 55 -10.23 0.73 9.68
C ASP A 55 -8.69 0.85 9.72
N ASP A 56 -8.01 0.15 8.81
CA ASP A 56 -6.55 0.08 8.79
C ASP A 56 -5.87 1.29 8.14
N PHE A 57 -6.62 2.30 7.68
CA PHE A 57 -6.07 3.46 6.99
C PHE A 57 -5.10 4.24 7.89
N LEU A 58 -5.56 4.67 9.07
CA LEU A 58 -4.74 5.49 9.98
C LEU A 58 -3.48 4.76 10.47
N PRO A 59 -3.52 3.48 10.91
CA PRO A 59 -2.33 2.72 11.23
C PRO A 59 -1.33 2.62 10.07
N LEU A 60 -1.80 2.41 8.83
CA LEU A 60 -0.93 2.33 7.65
C LEU A 60 -0.35 3.71 7.28
N ALA A 61 -1.17 4.76 7.31
CA ALA A 61 -0.73 6.15 7.10
C ALA A 61 0.31 6.57 8.13
N PHE A 62 0.18 6.18 9.40
CA PHE A 62 1.19 6.46 10.42
C PHE A 62 2.53 5.81 10.07
N LYS A 63 2.55 4.53 9.64
CA LYS A 63 3.79 3.86 9.17
C LYS A 63 4.42 4.59 7.99
N MET A 64 3.62 5.11 7.07
CA MET A 64 4.11 5.92 5.94
C MET A 64 4.84 7.18 6.41
N THR A 65 4.39 7.82 7.49
CA THR A 65 5.08 9.01 8.04
C THR A 65 6.43 8.72 8.68
N GLN A 66 6.69 7.47 9.08
CA GLN A 66 7.97 7.05 9.66
C GLN A 66 9.01 6.66 8.60
N ALA A 67 8.56 6.36 7.37
CA ALA A 67 9.44 5.97 6.28
C ALA A 67 10.16 7.18 5.67
N ARG A 68 11.44 7.00 5.29
CA ARG A 68 12.21 8.03 4.57
C ARG A 68 11.80 8.13 3.10
N ALA A 69 11.32 7.03 2.53
CA ALA A 69 10.81 6.98 1.17
C ALA A 69 9.58 6.06 1.08
N ILE A 70 8.61 6.45 0.27
CA ILE A 70 7.40 5.68 -0.01
C ILE A 70 7.37 5.34 -1.50
N VAL A 71 7.09 4.09 -1.84
CA VAL A 71 6.91 3.61 -3.21
C VAL A 71 5.50 3.09 -3.39
N PHE A 72 4.72 3.73 -4.25
CA PHE A 72 3.39 3.22 -4.63
C PHE A 72 3.51 2.32 -5.85
N ALA A 73 3.18 1.03 -5.67
CA ALA A 73 3.15 0.05 -6.74
C ALA A 73 1.69 -0.22 -7.13
N SER A 74 1.29 0.20 -8.32
CA SER A 74 -0.05 -0.05 -8.86
C SER A 74 0.06 -0.48 -10.32
N PRO A 75 -0.77 -1.43 -10.79
CA PRO A 75 -0.98 -1.62 -12.21
C PRO A 75 -1.67 -0.38 -12.79
N VAL A 76 -1.52 -0.18 -14.10
CA VAL A 76 -2.26 0.84 -14.85
C VAL A 76 -3.56 0.21 -15.34
N TYR A 77 -4.67 0.56 -14.70
CA TYR A 77 -6.01 0.17 -15.12
C TYR A 77 -6.75 1.41 -15.62
N TRP A 78 -7.25 1.34 -16.86
CA TRP A 78 -7.97 2.46 -17.50
C TRP A 78 -7.22 3.79 -17.45
N TYR A 79 -5.92 3.77 -17.79
CA TYR A 79 -5.03 4.95 -17.78
C TYR A 79 -4.84 5.59 -16.39
N SER A 80 -5.13 4.86 -15.31
CA SER A 80 -4.93 5.33 -13.93
C SER A 80 -4.44 4.21 -13.02
N MET A 81 -4.23 4.53 -11.74
CA MET A 81 -3.96 3.54 -10.69
C MET A 81 -5.15 2.60 -10.51
N SER A 82 -4.92 1.47 -9.86
CA SER A 82 -5.96 0.47 -9.58
C SER A 82 -7.06 1.04 -8.71
N GLY A 83 -8.25 0.42 -8.76
CA GLY A 83 -9.37 0.81 -7.89
C GLY A 83 -9.02 0.71 -6.41
N GLN A 84 -8.21 -0.27 -6.02
CA GLN A 84 -7.74 -0.43 -4.64
C GLN A 84 -6.78 0.68 -4.21
N MET A 85 -5.79 1.02 -5.05
CA MET A 85 -4.90 2.16 -4.76
C MET A 85 -5.72 3.46 -4.67
N LYS A 86 -6.75 3.59 -5.51
CA LYS A 86 -7.66 4.73 -5.47
C LYS A 86 -8.61 4.73 -4.27
N LEU A 87 -8.92 3.57 -3.69
CA LEU A 87 -9.68 3.50 -2.43
C LEU A 87 -8.84 4.02 -1.27
N PHE A 88 -7.52 3.81 -1.33
CA PHE A 88 -6.56 4.28 -0.33
C PHE A 88 -6.29 5.81 -0.41
N PHE A 89 -6.65 6.50 -1.51
CA PHE A 89 -6.41 7.93 -1.74
C PHE A 89 -7.71 8.73 -1.94
#